data_AF-W4PBP9-F1
#
_entry.id   AF-W4PBP9-F1
#
_cell.length_a   1.000
_cell.length_b   1.000
_cell.length_c   1.000
_cell.angle_alpha   90.00
_cell.angle_beta   90.00
_cell.angle_gamma   90.00
#
_symmetry.space_group_name_H-M   'P 1'
#
loop_
_entity.id
_entity.type
_entity.pdbx_description
1 polymer ?
#
loop_
_entity_poly.entity_id
_entity_poly.type
_entity_poly.pdbx_seq_one_letter_code
_entity_poly.pdbx_strand_id
1 'polypeptide(L)' 'MLYIDGEQIVDNDGGHSGRRAEGKVALEKGLHELRLLYFEDYMGQELEVGYSGRNIEETVLPDTMLFLPD' A
#
# COMPACT_ATOMS: atom_id res chain seq x y z
N MET A 1 8.03 0.73 0.26
CA MET A 1 7.70 -0.69 -0.02
C MET A 1 6.38 -1.06 0.66
N LEU A 2 5.52 -1.84 -0.01
CA LEU A 2 4.26 -2.36 0.55
C LEU A 2 4.31 -3.88 0.62
N TYR A 3 3.96 -4.42 1.78
CA TYR A 3 3.84 -5.84 2.04
C TYR A 3 2.42 -6.19 2.47
N ILE A 4 1.93 -7.34 2.01
CA ILE A 4 0.68 -7.97 2.44
C ILE A 4 1.01 -9.39 2.90
N ASP A 5 0.61 -9.77 4.12
CA ASP A 5 0.92 -11.08 4.73
C ASP A 5 2.43 -11.43 4.70
N GLY A 6 3.28 -10.40 4.84
CA GLY A 6 4.74 -10.55 4.79
C GLY A 6 5.34 -10.69 3.39
N GLU A 7 4.53 -10.78 2.34
CA GLU A 7 4.98 -10.80 0.95
C GLU A 7 5.10 -9.37 0.39
N GLN A 8 6.22 -9.06 -0.28
CA GLN A 8 6.41 -7.76 -0.93
C GLN A 8 5.54 -7.66 -2.18
N ILE A 9 4.55 -6.76 -2.15
CA ILE A 9 3.62 -6.57 -3.27
C ILE A 9 4.04 -5.39 -4.14
N VAL A 10 4.50 -4.29 -3.53
CA VAL A 10 4.96 -3.10 -4.26
C VAL A 10 6.35 -2.71 -3.81
N ASP A 11 7.27 -2.70 -4.76
CA ASP A 11 8.55 -2.03 -4.61
C ASP A 11 8.45 -0.61 -5.18
N ASN A 12 8.46 0.37 -4.28
CA ASN A 12 8.52 1.79 -4.61
C ASN A 12 9.69 2.43 -3.86
N ASP A 13 10.79 1.70 -3.64
CA ASP A 13 11.93 2.14 -2.83
C ASP A 13 12.93 3.03 -3.60
N GLY A 14 13.85 3.65 -2.85
CA GLY A 14 14.87 4.57 -3.36
C GLY A 14 14.44 6.04 -3.40
N GLY A 15 15.39 6.96 -3.49
CA GLY A 15 15.11 8.39 -3.54
C GLY A 15 14.51 8.80 -4.89
N HIS A 16 13.32 9.40 -4.88
CA HIS A 16 12.62 9.89 -6.08
C HIS A 16 11.52 10.90 -5.71
N SER A 17 11.09 11.74 -6.67
CA SER A 17 9.87 12.53 -6.54
C SER A 17 8.62 11.65 -6.43
N GLY A 18 7.46 12.22 -6.09
CA GLY A 18 6.18 11.51 -6.09
C GLY A 18 5.99 10.66 -7.36
N ARG A 19 5.84 9.35 -7.18
CA ARG A 19 5.63 8.37 -8.25
C ARG A 19 4.68 7.28 -7.79
N ARG A 20 3.89 6.77 -8.73
CA ARG A 20 3.02 5.62 -8.52
C ARG A 20 3.77 4.33 -8.87
N ALA A 21 3.67 3.35 -7.99
CA ALA A 21 4.04 1.96 -8.26
C ALA A 21 2.90 1.05 -7.83
N GLU A 22 2.75 -0.10 -8.49
CA GLU A 22 1.63 -1.02 -8.27
C GLU A 22 2.10 -2.47 -8.25
N GLY A 23 1.26 -3.32 -7.66
CA GLY A 23 1.45 -4.76 -7.57
C GLY A 23 0.09 -5.44 -7.46
N LYS A 24 0.07 -6.77 -7.56
CA LYS A 24 -1.16 -7.56 -7.51
C LYS A 24 -0.94 -8.81 -6.68
N VAL A 25 -1.90 -9.09 -5.81
CA VAL A 25 -1.96 -10.28 -4.98
C VAL A 25 -3.40 -10.79 -4.94
N ALA A 26 -3.58 -12.10 -4.81
CA ALA A 26 -4.88 -12.70 -4.54
C ALA A 26 -5.09 -12.78 -3.02
N LEU A 27 -6.23 -12.29 -2.53
CA LEU A 27 -6.56 -12.30 -1.11
C LEU A 27 -7.79 -13.16 -0.87
N GLU A 28 -7.77 -13.90 0.23
CA GLU A 28 -8.95 -14.53 0.77
C GLU A 28 -9.81 -13.50 1.50
N LYS A 29 -11.06 -13.85 1.82
CA LYS A 29 -11.88 -12.96 2.67
C LYS A 29 -11.35 -12.99 4.10
N GLY A 30 -10.92 -11.85 4.62
CA GLY A 30 -10.51 -11.74 6.02
C GLY A 30 -9.67 -10.50 6.31
N LEU A 31 -9.04 -10.50 7.48
CA LEU A 31 -7.98 -9.56 7.83
C LEU A 31 -6.66 -10.08 7.27
N HIS A 32 -5.90 -9.17 6.66
CA HIS A 32 -4.56 -9.42 6.14
C HIS A 32 -3.61 -8.41 6.76
N GLU A 33 -2.38 -8.83 7.06
CA GLU A 33 -1.39 -7.91 7.60
C GLU A 33 -0.96 -6.94 6.51
N LEU A 34 -1.09 -5.63 6.74
CA LEU A 34 -0.55 -4.60 5.87
C LEU A 34 0.66 -3.96 6.55
N ARG A 35 1.82 -4.01 5.88
CA ARG A 35 3.03 -3.35 6.34
C ARG A 35 3.57 -2.43 5.27
N LEU A 36 3.63 -1.14 5.59
CA LEU A 36 4.10 -0.09 4.70
C LEU A 36 5.39 0.52 5.24
N LEU A 37 6.44 0.44 4.45
CA LEU A 37 7.71 1.11 4.72
C LEU A 37 7.79 2.37 3.87
N TYR A 38 7.99 3.50 4.54
CA TYR A 38 8.08 4.83 3.96
C TYR A 38 9.26 5.58 4.58
N PHE A 39 9.96 6.37 3.76
CA PHE A 39 10.93 7.34 4.21
C PHE A 39 10.79 8.61 3.37
N GLU A 40 11.30 9.70 3.91
CA GLU A 40 11.48 10.97 3.23
C GLU A 40 12.97 11.30 3.38
N ASP A 41 13.66 11.63 2.28
CA ASP A 41 15.07 12.02 2.30
C ASP A 41 15.34 13.48 1.89
N TYR A 42 14.44 14.16 1.16
CA TYR A 42 14.55 15.58 0.81
C TYR A 42 13.27 16.21 0.21
N MET A 43 12.45 16.88 1.05
CA MET A 43 11.28 17.71 0.67
C MET A 43 10.20 17.03 -0.22
N GLY A 44 9.00 17.61 -0.27
CA GLY A 44 7.96 17.16 -1.23
C GLY A 44 7.32 15.83 -0.87
N GLN A 45 7.19 15.55 0.43
CA GLN A 45 6.61 14.34 0.98
C GLN A 45 5.18 14.10 0.48
N GLU A 46 4.95 12.90 -0.04
CA GLU A 46 3.64 12.41 -0.45
C GLU A 46 3.57 10.90 -0.22
N LEU A 47 2.46 10.43 0.34
CA LEU A 47 2.19 9.02 0.53
C LEU A 47 0.69 8.78 0.37
N GLU A 48 0.33 8.02 -0.65
CA GLU A 48 -1.03 7.53 -0.87
C GLU A 48 -0.98 6.04 -1.15
N VAL A 49 -1.89 5.28 -0.53
CA VAL A 49 -2.10 3.87 -0.83
C VAL A 49 -3.53 3.71 -1.32
N GLY A 50 -3.67 3.18 -2.52
CA GLY A 50 -4.94 2.82 -3.12
C GLY A 50 -4.99 1.35 -3.47
N TYR A 51 -6.19 0.87 -3.81
CA TYR A 51 -6.40 -0.47 -4.31
C TYR A 51 -7.48 -0.48 -5.39
N SER A 52 -7.46 -1.51 -6.23
CA SER A 52 -8.50 -1.81 -7.20
C SER A 52 -8.66 -3.33 -7.29
N GLY A 53 -9.77 -3.76 -7.87
CA GLY A 53 -10.08 -5.18 -8.03
C GLY A 53 -11.04 -5.42 -9.17
N ARG A 54 -11.39 -6.69 -9.42
CA ARG A 54 -12.30 -7.06 -10.52
C ARG A 54 -13.62 -6.25 -10.51
N ASN A 55 -14.15 -5.97 -9.33
CA ASN A 55 -15.41 -5.26 -9.13
C ASN A 55 -15.25 -4.00 -8.26
N ILE A 56 -14.03 -3.46 -8.17
CA ILE A 56 -13.71 -2.31 -7.32
C ILE A 56 -12.91 -1.34 -8.18
N GLU A 57 -13.48 -0.17 -8.45
CA GLU A 57 -12.75 0.94 -9.08
C GLU A 57 -11.58 1.35 -8.19
N GLU A 58 -10.53 1.90 -8.80
CA GLU A 58 -9.38 2.39 -8.04
C GLU A 58 -9.82 3.44 -7.03
N THR A 59 -9.46 3.21 -5.77
CA THR A 59 -9.85 4.09 -4.67
C THR A 59 -8.74 4.11 -3.61
N VAL A 60 -8.65 5.22 -2.89
CA VAL A 60 -7.76 5.34 -1.72
C VAL A 60 -8.21 4.32 -0.68
N LEU A 61 -7.25 3.65 -0.04
CA LEU A 61 -7.53 2.68 1.01
C LEU A 61 -8.24 3.40 2.17
N PRO A 62 -9.54 3.12 2.41
CA PRO A 62 -10.29 3.84 3.44
C PRO A 62 -9.87 3.37 4.83
N ASP A 63 -9.93 4.29 5.80
CA ASP A 63 -9.65 4.02 7.21
C ASP A 63 -10.55 2.92 7.81
N THR A 64 -11.79 2.80 7.32
CA THR A 64 -12.73 1.73 7.69
C THR A 64 -12.28 0.31 7.31
N MET A 65 -11.24 0.17 6.49
CA MET A 65 -10.60 -1.12 6.17
C MET A 65 -9.30 -1.36 6.96
N LEU A 66 -8.87 -0.41 7.77
CA LEU A 66 -7.66 -0.50 8.59
C LEU A 66 -8.02 -0.82 10.04
N PHE A 67 -7.26 -1.76 10.61
CA PHE A 67 -7.39 -2.19 12.00
C PHE A 67 -6.01 -2.10 12.65
N LEU A 68 -5.93 -1.46 13.81
CA LEU A 68 -4.71 -1.49 14.59
C LEU A 68 -4.62 -2.85 15.29
N PRO A 69 -3.44 -3.49 15.30
CA PRO A 69 -3.22 -4.64 16.16
C PRO A 69 -3.35 -4.22 17.64
N ASP A 70 -3.78 -5.17 18.49
CA ASP A 70 -3.80 -4.99 19.95
C ASP A 70 -2.38 -4.79 20.53
#